data_AF-A0A0L0CK80-F1
#
_entry.id   AF-A0A0L0CK80-F1
#
_cell.length_a   1.000
_cell.length_b   1.000
_cell.length_c   1.000
_cell.angle_alpha   90.00
_cell.angle_beta   90.00
_cell.angle_gamma   90.00
#
_symmetry.space_group_name_H-M   'P 1'
#
loop_
_entity.id
_entity.type
_entity.pdbx_description
1 polymer ?
#
loop_
_entity_poly.entity_id
_entity_poly.type
_entity_poly.pdbx_seq_one_letter_code
_entity_poly.pdbx_strand_id
1 'polypeptide(L)'
;MEGFVDTNTCRANESDLEVVVGEACCSTTTTTSTSTTTTDNCCKTNAVADSASMLPVVESNEQQLQPMAGCGKEVTGLTHECGVFGAIACGDWPTQIEIAHVICLGLVALQHRGQESAGIVTSEGKCSKSFNMHKGMGMISTLFNEDSMKKLKGNLGIGHTRYSTSAASEVVNCQPFVVHTAHGAMALAHNGELVNSESLRREVLGRGVGLSTHSDSELIAQSLCCCPEGISEEDGPNWPARIRHFMQLAHLSYSLVIMIKDKIYAVRDVYGNRPLCLGKIVPLNSGTTKVEDASAEGWVVSSESCGFLSIGARYVREVEPGEIIELTRNGYRTVDIVERPDFKKMAFCIFEYVYFARGDSIFEGQMVYSVRMQCGRQLAREAPIKADIVSSVPESGTAAAHGYAKESGLEFAEVLCKNRYVGRTFIQPSNRLRQLGVAKKFGALSENVAGKRLVLIDDSIVRGNTIGPIIKLLRDAGAVEVHVRVASPPLQYPCYMGINIPTHEELIANQMNNVQLARKVGADSLEYLSVEGLVKAVNLNREAMNPSKSGHCTACLTGEYPGGLPDELSW
;
A
#
# COMPACT_ATOMS: atom_id res chain seq x y z
N MET A 1 -13.56 -61.71 -6.05
CA MET A 1 -12.33 -62.34 -6.59
C MET A 1 -11.20 -61.49 -6.05
N GLU A 2 -10.73 -61.81 -4.83
CA GLU A 2 -9.56 -62.67 -4.58
C GLU A 2 -8.29 -62.05 -5.20
N GLY A 3 -7.19 -61.72 -4.52
CA GLY A 3 -6.76 -61.84 -3.12
C GLY A 3 -5.22 -61.62 -3.05
N PHE A 4 -4.71 -61.26 -1.85
CA PHE A 4 -3.35 -61.50 -1.31
C PHE A 4 -2.12 -60.78 -1.99
N VAL A 5 -1.09 -60.25 -1.30
CA VAL A 5 -0.32 -60.70 -0.12
C VAL A 5 0.36 -59.51 0.62
N ASP A 6 0.41 -59.59 1.95
CA ASP A 6 1.23 -58.82 2.92
C ASP A 6 2.71 -59.25 2.94
N THR A 7 3.65 -58.32 3.22
CA THR A 7 4.85 -58.64 4.03
C THR A 7 5.31 -57.48 4.91
N ASN A 8 5.69 -57.88 6.13
CA ASN A 8 5.96 -57.16 7.35
C ASN A 8 7.36 -56.51 7.48
N THR A 9 7.42 -55.46 8.31
CA THR A 9 8.42 -55.04 9.32
C THR A 9 9.93 -55.24 9.12
N CYS A 10 10.70 -54.16 9.40
CA CYS A 10 11.96 -54.23 10.16
C CYS A 10 12.13 -52.98 11.05
N ARG A 11 12.24 -53.21 12.37
CA ARG A 11 12.80 -52.29 13.38
C ARG A 11 14.31 -52.56 13.50
N ALA A 12 15.12 -51.53 13.73
CA ALA A 12 16.35 -51.62 14.54
C ALA A 12 16.79 -50.23 15.01
N ASN A 13 17.03 -50.13 16.33
CA ASN A 13 17.77 -49.08 17.04
C ASN A 13 19.28 -49.39 17.01
N GLU A 14 20.11 -48.37 17.30
CA GLU A 14 21.40 -48.32 18.01
C GLU A 14 22.26 -47.18 17.39
N SER A 15 22.45 -46.02 18.03
CA SER A 15 23.30 -45.65 19.19
C SER A 15 24.82 -45.72 18.93
N ASP A 16 25.43 -44.56 19.19
CA ASP A 16 26.81 -44.29 19.64
C ASP A 16 28.00 -44.34 18.68
N LEU A 17 28.62 -43.16 18.52
CA LEU A 17 30.07 -42.97 18.36
C LEU A 17 30.44 -41.55 18.83
N GLU A 18 30.76 -41.43 20.12
CA GLU A 18 31.68 -40.41 20.65
C GLU A 18 33.13 -40.75 20.24
N VAL A 19 33.99 -39.74 20.03
CA VAL A 19 35.31 -39.56 20.69
C VAL A 19 35.88 -38.15 20.37
N VAL A 20 35.91 -37.30 21.41
CA VAL A 20 36.96 -36.39 21.98
C VAL A 20 38.19 -36.04 21.10
N VAL A 21 38.70 -34.79 21.03
CA VAL A 21 39.76 -34.10 21.84
C VAL A 21 40.01 -32.74 21.12
N GLY A 22 40.32 -31.57 21.71
CA GLY A 22 40.70 -31.13 23.04
C GLY A 22 41.01 -29.62 23.05
N GLU A 23 41.19 -29.08 24.25
CA GLU A 23 41.45 -27.68 24.60
C GLU A 23 42.79 -27.12 24.09
N ALA A 24 42.85 -25.80 23.90
CA ALA A 24 44.07 -25.04 24.13
C ALA A 24 43.73 -23.68 24.77
N CYS A 25 44.11 -23.59 26.04
CA CYS A 25 44.16 -22.41 26.89
C CYS A 25 45.39 -21.57 26.52
N CYS A 26 45.30 -20.23 26.60
CA CYS A 26 46.42 -19.44 27.12
C CYS A 26 45.91 -18.11 27.72
N SER A 27 46.18 -18.02 29.02
CA SER A 27 46.03 -16.91 29.96
C SER A 27 46.92 -15.72 29.58
N THR A 28 46.64 -14.49 30.04
CA THR A 28 47.16 -13.96 31.31
C THR A 28 46.52 -12.58 31.59
N THR A 29 45.67 -12.46 32.61
CA THR A 29 45.89 -11.97 34.00
C THR A 29 45.88 -10.45 34.22
N THR A 30 44.86 -10.01 34.99
CA THR A 30 44.86 -9.07 36.14
C THR A 30 45.41 -7.64 35.97
N THR A 31 44.82 -6.59 36.55
CA THR A 31 44.40 -6.44 37.97
C THR A 31 43.52 -5.18 38.12
N THR A 32 42.43 -5.28 38.90
CA THR A 32 41.97 -4.41 40.04
C THR A 32 42.37 -2.93 40.08
N SER A 33 41.58 -1.95 40.53
CA SER A 33 40.37 -1.91 41.38
C SER A 33 39.95 -0.44 41.62
N THR A 34 38.68 -0.22 41.97
CA THR A 34 38.14 0.76 42.97
C THR A 34 38.42 2.27 42.78
N SER A 35 37.56 3.23 43.12
CA SER A 35 36.18 3.32 43.60
C SER A 35 35.86 4.82 43.78
N THR A 36 34.59 5.18 43.58
CA THR A 36 33.81 6.16 44.38
C THR A 36 34.17 7.65 44.46
N THR A 37 33.19 8.43 43.94
CA THR A 37 32.44 9.55 44.57
C THR A 37 32.99 10.98 44.67
N THR A 38 32.05 11.90 44.37
CA THR A 38 31.78 13.24 44.99
C THR A 38 32.82 14.34 44.76
N THR A 39 32.53 15.64 44.60
CA THR A 39 31.36 16.51 44.35
C THR A 39 31.98 17.91 44.14
N ASP A 40 31.24 18.81 43.50
CA ASP A 40 31.22 20.25 43.75
C ASP A 40 32.42 21.19 43.42
N ASN A 41 32.12 22.04 42.42
CA ASN A 41 32.06 23.51 42.46
C ASN A 41 33.30 24.40 42.70
N CYS A 42 33.38 25.37 41.77
CA CYS A 42 33.85 26.76 41.93
C CYS A 42 35.38 26.95 42.06
N CYS A 43 36.03 27.98 41.50
CA CYS A 43 35.58 29.30 41.11
C CYS A 43 36.52 29.90 40.04
N LYS A 44 35.99 30.96 39.40
CA LYS A 44 36.66 32.07 38.71
C LYS A 44 37.89 32.58 39.50
N THR A 45 38.95 33.17 38.95
CA THR A 45 39.09 34.34 38.07
C THR A 45 40.58 34.49 37.72
N ASN A 46 40.93 35.14 36.60
CA ASN A 46 41.74 36.36 36.63
C ASN A 46 41.91 36.99 35.24
N ALA A 47 41.75 38.30 35.24
CA ALA A 47 41.89 39.22 34.12
C ALA A 47 43.35 39.72 33.98
N VAL A 48 43.66 40.42 32.88
CA VAL A 48 44.06 41.85 32.83
C VAL A 48 44.91 42.18 31.58
N ALA A 49 44.42 43.18 30.82
CA ALA A 49 45.07 44.26 30.03
C ALA A 49 45.94 43.91 28.78
N ASP A 50 46.10 44.76 27.75
CA ASP A 50 45.91 46.21 27.66
C ASP A 50 45.87 46.76 26.20
N SER A 51 45.20 47.92 26.02
CA SER A 51 45.45 49.06 25.08
C SER A 51 45.46 48.86 23.54
N ALA A 52 45.16 49.81 22.63
CA ALA A 52 44.45 51.10 22.58
C ALA A 52 44.51 51.59 21.09
N SER A 53 43.48 52.25 20.54
CA SER A 53 43.58 53.43 19.62
C SER A 53 42.22 53.86 19.03
N MET A 54 42.11 55.15 18.71
CA MET A 54 40.91 56.00 18.59
C MET A 54 40.16 55.98 17.24
N LEU A 55 38.91 56.46 17.34
CA LEU A 55 37.78 56.67 16.40
C LEU A 55 38.07 57.47 15.11
N PRO A 56 37.13 57.46 14.12
CA PRO A 56 36.05 58.46 14.12
C PRO A 56 34.64 57.89 13.86
N VAL A 57 33.64 58.63 14.35
CA VAL A 57 32.20 58.40 14.20
C VAL A 57 31.76 58.67 12.75
N VAL A 58 31.05 57.72 12.14
CA VAL A 58 30.28 57.90 10.91
C VAL A 58 28.93 57.21 11.09
N GLU A 59 27.85 57.95 10.86
CA GLU A 59 26.45 57.54 10.96
C GLU A 59 26.16 56.26 10.17
N SER A 60 25.66 55.21 10.84
CA SER A 60 25.23 53.98 10.20
C SER A 60 23.79 54.11 9.71
N ASN A 61 23.63 54.21 8.39
CA ASN A 61 22.37 53.94 7.70
C ASN A 61 21.85 52.55 8.09
N GLU A 62 20.63 52.48 8.60
CA GLU A 62 19.85 51.25 8.71
C GLU A 62 19.53 50.74 7.30
N GLN A 63 20.39 49.89 6.74
CA GLN A 63 20.00 48.96 5.69
C GLN A 63 19.52 47.67 6.33
N GLN A 64 18.20 47.46 6.30
CA GLN A 64 17.55 46.21 6.61
C GLN A 64 18.20 45.07 5.80
N LEU A 65 18.97 44.21 6.47
CA LEU A 65 19.28 42.88 5.96
C LEU A 65 17.98 42.08 5.92
N GLN A 66 17.45 41.86 4.73
CA GLN A 66 16.43 40.83 4.51
C GLN A 66 17.05 39.46 4.79
N PRO A 67 16.46 38.61 5.66
CA PRO A 67 16.88 37.23 5.77
C PRO A 67 16.56 36.51 4.47
N MET A 68 17.57 35.81 3.92
CA MET A 68 17.47 35.01 2.71
C MET A 68 16.25 34.06 2.79
N ALA A 69 15.49 34.06 1.70
CA ALA A 69 14.32 33.22 1.48
C ALA A 69 14.61 31.77 1.92
N GLY A 70 13.92 31.34 2.97
CA GLY A 70 13.90 29.95 3.39
C GLY A 70 13.34 29.10 2.26
N CYS A 71 14.04 27.99 2.00
CA CYS A 71 13.61 26.90 1.12
C CYS A 71 12.14 26.55 1.43
N GLY A 72 11.23 26.94 0.55
CA GLY A 72 9.84 26.53 0.63
C GLY A 72 9.80 25.01 0.57
N LYS A 73 9.22 24.37 1.60
CA LYS A 73 8.88 22.95 1.51
C LYS A 73 7.79 22.81 0.45
N GLU A 74 8.19 22.49 -0.77
CA GLU A 74 7.26 22.01 -1.80
C GLU A 74 6.62 20.72 -1.26
N VAL A 75 5.30 20.75 -1.13
CA VAL A 75 4.51 19.64 -0.59
C VAL A 75 4.50 18.54 -1.64
N THR A 76 5.36 17.54 -1.45
CA THR A 76 5.29 16.30 -2.22
C THR A 76 3.88 15.73 -2.09
N GLY A 77 3.27 15.26 -3.20
CA GLY A 77 1.95 14.65 -3.19
C GLY A 77 1.80 13.59 -2.09
N LEU A 78 0.58 13.37 -1.61
CA LEU A 78 0.25 12.35 -0.61
C LEU A 78 0.78 10.98 -1.08
N THR A 79 1.32 10.18 -0.17
CA THR A 79 2.11 8.97 -0.45
C THR A 79 1.65 7.73 0.35
N HIS A 80 0.57 7.01 0.00
CA HIS A 80 0.24 5.76 0.74
C HIS A 80 -0.42 4.68 -0.14
N GLU A 81 0.26 3.56 -0.41
CA GLU A 81 -0.29 2.47 -1.26
C GLU A 81 -0.60 1.18 -0.48
N CYS A 82 -0.83 1.27 0.82
CA CYS A 82 -0.77 0.14 1.74
C CYS A 82 -1.86 -0.93 1.53
N GLY A 83 -1.65 -2.13 2.09
CA GLY A 83 -2.65 -3.18 2.18
C GLY A 83 -3.07 -3.43 3.62
N VAL A 84 -4.37 -3.49 3.88
CA VAL A 84 -4.93 -3.87 5.19
C VAL A 84 -5.62 -5.22 5.10
N PHE A 85 -5.51 -6.01 6.17
CA PHE A 85 -6.16 -7.31 6.29
C PHE A 85 -6.65 -7.53 7.72
N GLY A 86 -7.83 -8.15 7.89
CA GLY A 86 -8.37 -8.54 9.18
C GLY A 86 -9.03 -9.90 9.09
N ALA A 87 -8.94 -10.70 10.15
CA ALA A 87 -9.57 -12.01 10.23
C ALA A 87 -10.09 -12.28 11.63
N ILE A 88 -11.25 -12.91 11.72
CA ILE A 88 -11.88 -13.35 12.98
C ILE A 88 -12.58 -14.68 12.78
N ALA A 89 -12.34 -15.62 13.68
CA ALA A 89 -12.96 -16.93 13.63
C ALA A 89 -14.34 -16.92 14.32
N CYS A 90 -15.27 -17.72 13.79
CA CYS A 90 -16.62 -17.89 14.33
C CYS A 90 -16.69 -19.00 15.38
N GLY A 91 -17.78 -19.04 16.13
CA GLY A 91 -18.08 -20.11 17.10
C GLY A 91 -17.39 -19.93 18.44
N ASP A 92 -17.21 -21.03 19.18
CA ASP A 92 -16.54 -21.03 20.48
C ASP A 92 -15.01 -20.90 20.35
N TRP A 93 -14.43 -20.07 21.22
CA TRP A 93 -13.00 -19.79 21.25
C TRP A 93 -12.33 -20.52 22.42
N PRO A 94 -11.15 -21.13 22.23
CA PRO A 94 -10.33 -21.11 21.03
C PRO A 94 -10.84 -22.03 19.90
N THR A 95 -10.58 -21.64 18.66
CA THR A 95 -10.97 -22.35 17.44
C THR A 95 -9.75 -22.98 16.77
N GLN A 96 -9.97 -23.93 15.87
CA GLN A 96 -8.92 -24.62 15.10
C GLN A 96 -8.32 -23.74 13.99
N ILE A 97 -8.92 -22.58 13.70
CA ILE A 97 -8.41 -21.67 12.67
C ILE A 97 -7.22 -20.89 13.21
N GLU A 98 -6.07 -21.12 12.60
CA GLU A 98 -4.84 -20.37 12.85
C GLU A 98 -4.90 -18.98 12.23
N ILE A 99 -5.52 -18.02 12.94
CA ILE A 99 -5.79 -16.67 12.42
C ILE A 99 -4.52 -15.92 12.01
N ALA A 100 -3.40 -16.08 12.72
CA ALA A 100 -2.15 -15.48 12.31
C ALA A 100 -1.69 -15.97 10.93
N HIS A 101 -1.83 -17.27 10.64
CA HIS A 101 -1.46 -17.84 9.35
C HIS A 101 -2.40 -17.36 8.24
N VAL A 102 -3.70 -17.27 8.52
CA VAL A 102 -4.69 -16.68 7.60
C VAL A 102 -4.30 -15.25 7.22
N ILE A 103 -3.98 -14.41 8.22
CA ILE A 103 -3.56 -13.02 7.98
C ILE A 103 -2.24 -12.99 7.20
N CYS A 104 -1.26 -13.81 7.58
CA CYS A 104 0.04 -13.86 6.90
C CYS A 104 -0.11 -14.19 5.40
N LEU A 105 -0.87 -15.24 5.06
CA LEU A 105 -1.15 -15.61 3.67
C LEU A 105 -1.94 -14.53 2.92
N GLY A 106 -2.91 -13.89 3.61
CA GLY A 106 -3.63 -12.74 3.07
C GLY A 106 -2.69 -11.58 2.73
N LEU A 107 -1.74 -11.25 3.62
CA LEU A 107 -0.75 -10.20 3.38
C LEU A 107 0.27 -10.56 2.30
N VAL A 108 0.65 -11.84 2.15
CA VAL A 108 1.46 -12.30 1.01
C VAL A 108 0.74 -11.97 -0.31
N ALA A 109 -0.57 -12.22 -0.38
CA ALA A 109 -1.37 -11.91 -1.57
C ALA A 109 -1.48 -10.39 -1.83
N LEU A 110 -1.33 -9.55 -0.80
CA LEU A 110 -1.33 -8.09 -0.88
C LEU A 110 0.08 -7.48 -0.96
N GLN A 111 1.15 -8.27 -1.06
CA GLN A 111 2.54 -7.77 -1.04
C GLN A 111 2.85 -6.76 -2.17
N HIS A 112 2.08 -6.75 -3.27
CA HIS A 112 2.21 -5.74 -4.31
C HIS A 112 1.80 -4.33 -3.85
N ARG A 113 0.97 -4.22 -2.82
CA ARG A 113 0.58 -2.94 -2.18
C ARG A 113 1.67 -2.37 -1.25
N GLY A 114 2.66 -3.16 -0.88
CA GLY A 114 3.66 -2.67 0.06
C GLY A 114 4.76 -3.67 0.24
N GLN A 115 6.01 -3.23 0.19
CA GLN A 115 7.20 -4.08 0.35
C GLN A 115 8.20 -3.49 1.34
N GLU A 116 7.85 -2.38 1.98
CA GLU A 116 8.75 -1.67 2.87
C GLU A 116 8.72 -2.25 4.28
N SER A 117 7.52 -2.50 4.80
CA SER A 117 7.33 -3.13 6.11
C SER A 117 6.02 -3.89 6.18
N ALA A 118 5.91 -4.76 7.17
CA ALA A 118 4.69 -5.50 7.46
C ALA A 118 4.51 -5.69 8.97
N GLY A 119 3.30 -6.06 9.37
CA GLY A 119 2.98 -6.33 10.76
C GLY A 119 1.70 -7.12 10.93
N ILE A 120 1.63 -7.92 11.99
CA ILE A 120 0.45 -8.65 12.42
C ILE A 120 0.25 -8.41 13.91
N VAL A 121 -0.99 -8.18 14.30
CA VAL A 121 -1.44 -8.07 15.70
C VAL A 121 -2.62 -9.02 15.90
N THR A 122 -2.54 -9.90 16.89
CA THR A 122 -3.59 -10.87 17.23
C THR A 122 -4.08 -10.72 18.67
N SER A 123 -5.30 -11.19 18.92
CA SER A 123 -5.95 -11.19 20.24
C SER A 123 -6.61 -12.54 20.50
N GLU A 124 -6.61 -12.98 21.76
CA GLU A 124 -7.37 -14.16 22.19
C GLU A 124 -8.84 -13.84 22.50
N GLY A 125 -9.21 -12.55 22.52
CA GLY A 125 -10.58 -12.09 22.79
C GLY A 125 -10.98 -11.97 24.27
N LYS A 126 -10.09 -12.35 25.20
CA LYS A 126 -10.39 -12.39 26.64
C LYS A 126 -9.89 -11.18 27.42
N CYS A 127 -8.73 -10.64 27.07
CA CYS A 127 -8.07 -9.56 27.81
C CYS A 127 -7.73 -8.39 26.87
N SER A 128 -8.23 -7.20 27.19
CA SER A 128 -7.93 -5.96 26.46
C SER A 128 -6.58 -5.33 26.84
N LYS A 129 -5.79 -5.95 27.73
CA LYS A 129 -4.56 -5.33 28.26
C LYS A 129 -3.32 -5.56 27.41
N SER A 130 -3.26 -6.62 26.61
CA SER A 130 -2.09 -6.91 25.78
C SER A 130 -2.48 -7.69 24.53
N PHE A 131 -2.05 -7.20 23.36
CA PHE A 131 -2.10 -7.96 22.11
C PHE A 131 -0.78 -8.67 21.86
N ASN A 132 -0.84 -9.76 21.08
CA ASN A 132 0.34 -10.39 20.54
C ASN A 132 0.69 -9.66 19.24
N MET A 133 1.94 -9.19 19.09
CA MET A 133 2.33 -8.41 17.92
C MET A 133 3.71 -8.79 17.41
N HIS A 134 3.86 -8.76 16.09
CA HIS A 134 5.14 -8.85 15.41
C HIS A 134 5.10 -7.95 14.17
N LYS A 135 6.01 -6.99 14.10
CA LYS A 135 6.11 -6.02 13.01
C LYS A 135 7.56 -5.63 12.76
N GLY A 136 7.88 -5.26 11.53
CA GLY A 136 9.25 -4.92 11.16
C GLY A 136 9.38 -4.55 9.69
N MET A 137 10.59 -4.12 9.31
CA MET A 137 10.92 -3.77 7.94
C MET A 137 11.11 -5.01 7.08
N GLY A 138 10.81 -4.90 5.79
CA GLY A 138 10.99 -5.92 4.78
C GLY A 138 9.69 -6.60 4.32
N MET A 139 9.86 -7.64 3.52
CA MET A 139 8.77 -8.43 2.94
C MET A 139 8.16 -9.39 3.96
N ILE A 140 6.89 -9.75 3.75
CA ILE A 140 6.15 -10.69 4.62
C ILE A 140 6.92 -12.02 4.76
N SER A 141 7.42 -12.56 3.65
CA SER A 141 8.13 -13.86 3.63
C SER A 141 9.42 -13.88 4.46
N THR A 142 10.03 -12.72 4.69
CA THR A 142 11.26 -12.61 5.48
C THR A 142 10.95 -12.25 6.94
N LEU A 143 9.89 -11.48 7.17
CA LEU A 143 9.54 -10.99 8.49
C LEU A 143 8.86 -12.05 9.37
N PHE A 144 7.99 -12.88 8.77
CA PHE A 144 7.18 -13.87 9.49
C PHE A 144 7.74 -15.29 9.30
N ASN A 145 8.65 -15.67 10.19
CA ASN A 145 9.17 -17.04 10.31
C ASN A 145 8.39 -17.85 11.37
N GLU A 146 8.65 -19.15 11.45
CA GLU A 146 7.97 -20.05 12.39
C GLU A 146 7.99 -19.54 13.85
N ASP A 147 9.11 -18.98 14.30
CA ASP A 147 9.25 -18.51 15.69
C ASP A 147 8.44 -17.24 15.97
N SER A 148 8.37 -16.32 15.01
CA SER A 148 7.49 -15.16 15.10
C SER A 148 6.02 -15.56 15.03
N MET A 149 5.66 -16.53 14.19
CA MET A 149 4.29 -17.02 14.04
C MET A 149 3.80 -17.73 15.30
N LYS A 150 4.65 -18.49 16.00
CA LYS A 150 4.31 -19.12 17.30
C LYS A 150 3.92 -18.10 18.39
N LYS A 151 4.38 -16.85 18.29
CA LYS A 151 4.06 -15.77 19.24
C LYS A 151 2.71 -15.12 18.94
N LEU A 152 2.22 -15.19 17.69
CA LEU A 152 0.98 -14.56 17.23
C LEU A 152 -0.24 -15.46 17.51
N LYS A 153 -0.56 -15.64 18.80
CA LYS A 153 -1.73 -16.44 19.20
C LYS A 153 -3.00 -15.61 19.21
N GLY A 154 -4.13 -16.20 18.82
CA GLY A 154 -5.42 -15.52 18.90
C GLY A 154 -6.50 -16.09 17.99
N ASN A 155 -7.75 -15.68 18.25
CA ASN A 155 -8.94 -16.03 17.47
C ASN A 155 -9.40 -14.89 16.54
N LEU A 156 -8.73 -13.75 16.64
CA LEU A 156 -8.90 -12.60 15.78
C LEU A 156 -7.56 -11.86 15.64
N GLY A 157 -7.41 -11.13 14.55
CA GLY A 157 -6.23 -10.33 14.31
C GLY A 157 -6.36 -9.42 13.10
N ILE A 158 -5.43 -8.48 13.01
CA ILE A 158 -5.29 -7.56 11.90
C ILE A 158 -3.83 -7.53 11.44
N GLY A 159 -3.66 -7.21 10.16
CA GLY A 159 -2.38 -7.17 9.50
C GLY A 159 -2.28 -6.02 8.51
N HIS A 160 -1.04 -5.65 8.21
CA HIS A 160 -0.76 -4.55 7.31
C HIS A 160 0.51 -4.81 6.50
N THR A 161 0.53 -4.33 5.25
CA THR A 161 1.74 -4.15 4.45
C THR A 161 1.89 -2.71 3.97
N ARG A 162 3.09 -2.15 4.15
CA ARG A 162 3.37 -0.73 3.93
C ARG A 162 4.17 -0.49 2.65
N TYR A 163 3.75 0.51 1.89
CA TYR A 163 4.56 1.13 0.83
C TYR A 163 5.31 2.34 1.40
N SER A 164 6.44 2.75 0.80
CA SER A 164 7.19 3.92 1.29
C SER A 164 6.32 5.17 1.23
N THR A 165 6.12 5.81 2.38
CA THR A 165 5.27 7.01 2.53
C THR A 165 6.10 8.24 2.90
N SER A 166 5.43 9.37 3.08
CA SER A 166 5.98 10.66 3.48
C SER A 166 6.65 10.56 4.86
N ALA A 167 6.17 9.64 5.70
CA ALA A 167 6.83 9.27 6.93
C ALA A 167 8.06 8.38 6.67
N ALA A 168 9.15 8.63 7.41
CA ALA A 168 10.42 7.93 7.26
C ALA A 168 10.29 6.38 7.28
N SER A 169 11.20 5.71 6.58
CA SER A 169 11.34 4.24 6.54
C SER A 169 11.86 3.67 7.86
N GLU A 170 11.07 3.80 8.92
CA GLU A 170 11.44 3.43 10.28
C GLU A 170 10.47 2.42 10.86
N VAL A 171 10.99 1.54 11.72
CA VAL A 171 10.20 0.50 12.41
C VAL A 171 9.04 1.10 13.22
N VAL A 172 9.22 2.33 13.73
CA VAL A 172 8.19 3.04 14.50
C VAL A 172 6.92 3.29 13.68
N ASN A 173 7.06 3.43 12.36
CA ASN A 173 5.97 3.66 11.41
C ASN A 173 5.33 2.36 10.89
N CYS A 174 5.84 1.19 11.31
CA CYS A 174 5.22 -0.09 10.96
C CYS A 174 3.84 -0.22 11.61
N GLN A 175 2.85 -0.52 10.79
CA GLN A 175 1.49 -0.85 11.20
C GLN A 175 1.33 -2.37 11.37
N PRO A 176 0.30 -2.87 12.06
CA PRO A 176 -0.74 -2.12 12.79
C PRO A 176 -0.18 -1.29 13.97
N PHE A 177 -0.75 -0.10 14.18
CA PHE A 177 -0.48 0.71 15.37
C PHE A 177 -1.29 0.16 16.54
N VAL A 178 -0.64 0.01 17.70
CA VAL A 178 -1.31 -0.42 18.94
C VAL A 178 -1.22 0.74 19.92
N VAL A 179 -2.38 1.19 20.41
CA VAL A 179 -2.49 2.25 21.42
C VAL A 179 -3.25 1.72 22.63
N HIS A 180 -2.84 2.16 23.82
CA HIS A 180 -3.59 1.90 25.04
C HIS A 180 -4.55 3.06 25.27
N THR A 181 -5.84 2.73 25.30
CA THR A 181 -6.92 3.68 25.56
C THR A 181 -7.42 3.50 27.00
N ALA A 182 -8.26 4.43 27.47
CA ALA A 182 -8.99 4.26 28.73
C ALA A 182 -9.83 2.97 28.78
N HIS A 183 -10.17 2.42 27.60
CA HIS A 183 -11.00 1.25 27.42
C HIS A 183 -10.22 -0.03 27.06
N GLY A 184 -8.89 0.02 27.16
CA GLY A 184 -7.97 -1.06 26.81
C GLY A 184 -7.22 -0.83 25.50
N ALA A 185 -6.49 -1.83 25.05
CA ALA A 185 -5.70 -1.78 23.83
C ALA A 185 -6.60 -1.75 22.58
N MET A 186 -6.22 -0.90 21.63
CA MET A 186 -6.80 -0.79 20.29
C MET A 186 -5.68 -0.96 19.28
N ALA A 187 -5.89 -1.80 18.28
CA ALA A 187 -4.98 -1.94 17.15
C ALA A 187 -5.64 -1.37 15.88
N LEU A 188 -4.88 -0.66 15.06
CA LEU A 188 -5.36 0.00 13.84
C LEU A 188 -4.43 -0.31 12.67
N ALA A 189 -5.01 -0.74 11.56
CA ALA A 189 -4.36 -0.79 10.25
C ALA A 189 -5.11 0.13 9.27
N HIS A 190 -4.37 0.90 8.49
CA HIS A 190 -4.87 1.97 7.64
C HIS A 190 -4.23 1.90 6.25
N ASN A 191 -5.09 1.87 5.22
CA ASN A 191 -4.72 2.12 3.83
C ASN A 191 -5.38 3.43 3.39
N GLY A 192 -4.59 4.45 3.06
CA GLY A 192 -5.08 5.77 2.71
C GLY A 192 -4.18 6.87 3.25
N GLU A 193 -4.68 8.11 3.18
CA GLU A 193 -3.99 9.28 3.70
C GLU A 193 -4.99 10.38 4.08
N LEU A 194 -4.65 11.11 5.14
CA LEU A 194 -5.46 12.21 5.64
C LEU A 194 -4.98 13.53 5.03
N VAL A 195 -5.81 14.09 4.16
CA VAL A 195 -5.52 15.38 3.51
C VAL A 195 -5.41 16.52 4.54
N ASN A 196 -6.16 16.42 5.65
CA ASN A 196 -6.16 17.39 6.74
C ASN A 196 -5.33 16.96 7.96
N SER A 197 -4.28 16.15 7.75
CA SER A 197 -3.43 15.61 8.82
C SER A 197 -2.85 16.69 9.75
N GLU A 198 -2.39 17.83 9.22
CA GLU A 198 -1.86 18.94 10.04
C GLU A 198 -2.91 19.60 10.93
N SER A 199 -4.14 19.76 10.42
CA SER A 199 -5.25 20.30 11.21
C SER A 199 -5.64 19.34 12.33
N LEU A 200 -5.81 18.05 12.01
CA LEU A 200 -6.14 17.02 12.98
C LEU A 200 -5.01 16.84 14.02
N ARG A 201 -3.75 17.01 13.60
CA ARG A 201 -2.59 16.97 14.50
C ARG A 201 -2.63 18.10 15.51
N ARG A 202 -2.95 19.34 15.10
CA ARG A 202 -3.12 20.47 16.01
C ARG A 202 -4.24 20.22 17.03
N GLU A 203 -5.36 19.64 16.59
CA GLU A 203 -6.48 19.28 17.47
C GLU A 203 -6.06 18.24 18.53
N VAL A 204 -5.40 17.15 18.10
CA VAL A 204 -4.95 16.09 19.01
C VAL A 204 -3.89 16.60 19.99
N LEU A 205 -2.89 17.35 19.52
CA LEU A 205 -1.85 17.93 20.38
C LEU A 205 -2.42 18.98 21.34
N GLY A 206 -3.38 19.80 20.90
CA GLY A 206 -4.04 20.82 21.72
C GLY A 206 -4.79 20.24 22.92
N ARG A 207 -5.18 18.97 22.87
CA ARG A 207 -5.79 18.22 23.99
C ARG A 207 -4.76 17.68 24.99
N GLY A 208 -3.47 17.86 24.74
CA GLY A 208 -2.39 17.34 25.57
C GLY A 208 -1.99 15.88 25.28
N VAL A 209 -2.40 15.32 24.14
CA VAL A 209 -1.98 13.98 23.70
C VAL A 209 -0.61 14.08 23.04
N GLY A 210 0.37 13.30 23.51
CA GLY A 210 1.68 13.18 22.86
C GLY A 210 1.65 12.24 21.66
N LEU A 211 2.29 12.64 20.56
CA LEU A 211 2.46 11.81 19.37
C LEU A 211 3.93 11.36 19.26
N SER A 212 4.13 10.07 19.01
CA SER A 212 5.44 9.43 18.89
C SER A 212 5.99 9.44 17.47
N THR A 213 5.10 9.68 16.49
CA THR A 213 5.38 9.63 15.06
C THR A 213 4.71 10.78 14.31
N HIS A 214 5.08 10.91 13.04
CA HIS A 214 4.39 11.75 12.06
C HIS A 214 3.42 10.92 11.19
N SER A 215 3.09 9.69 11.58
CA SER A 215 2.20 8.84 10.80
C SER A 215 0.74 9.22 11.03
N ASP A 216 -0.01 9.36 9.93
CA ASP A 216 -1.47 9.46 9.95
C ASP A 216 -2.12 8.34 10.76
N SER A 217 -1.52 7.15 10.78
CA SER A 217 -2.11 6.00 11.50
C SER A 217 -2.11 6.21 13.01
N GLU A 218 -1.07 6.84 13.57
CA GLU A 218 -1.08 7.22 14.98
C GLU A 218 -2.11 8.32 15.23
N LEU A 219 -2.20 9.29 14.32
CA LEU A 219 -3.16 10.39 14.43
C LEU A 219 -4.61 9.89 14.42
N ILE A 220 -4.94 8.96 13.51
CA ILE A 220 -6.24 8.29 13.44
C ILE A 220 -6.50 7.53 14.74
N ALA A 221 -5.53 6.74 15.21
CA ALA A 221 -5.68 5.97 16.44
C ALA A 221 -5.95 6.88 17.65
N GLN A 222 -5.21 7.98 17.80
CA GLN A 222 -5.44 8.94 18.88
C GLN A 222 -6.75 9.70 18.75
N SER A 223 -7.19 10.02 17.52
CA SER A 223 -8.48 10.67 17.28
C SER A 223 -9.65 9.77 17.70
N LEU A 224 -9.57 8.46 17.43
CA LEU A 224 -10.57 7.47 17.85
C LEU A 224 -10.63 7.28 19.38
N CYS A 225 -9.54 7.58 20.10
CA CYS A 225 -9.51 7.55 21.56
C CYS A 225 -10.35 8.66 22.20
N CYS A 226 -10.75 9.70 21.46
CA CYS A 226 -11.57 10.79 21.97
C CYS A 226 -13.07 10.44 21.94
N CYS A 227 -13.77 10.68 23.05
CA CYS A 227 -15.23 10.56 23.10
C CYS A 227 -15.85 11.78 22.41
N PRO A 228 -16.79 11.61 21.46
CA PRO A 228 -17.55 12.71 20.91
C PRO A 228 -18.40 13.40 22.01
N GLU A 229 -18.58 14.71 21.89
CA GLU A 229 -19.44 15.47 22.80
C GLU A 229 -20.90 14.99 22.72
N GLY A 230 -21.58 14.92 23.87
CA GLY A 230 -23.00 14.52 23.93
C GLY A 230 -23.27 13.01 23.82
N ILE A 231 -22.24 12.16 23.75
CA ILE A 231 -22.39 10.69 23.82
C ILE A 231 -22.10 10.22 25.24
N SER A 232 -23.06 9.52 25.86
CA SER A 232 -22.85 8.85 27.15
C SER A 232 -22.04 7.57 26.95
N GLU A 233 -21.05 7.35 27.82
CA GLU A 233 -20.26 6.11 27.91
C GLU A 233 -20.47 5.39 29.25
N GLU A 234 -21.61 5.59 29.91
CA GLU A 234 -21.94 4.94 31.19
C GLU A 234 -21.91 3.40 31.08
N ASP A 235 -22.30 2.84 29.94
CA ASP A 235 -22.26 1.39 29.63
C ASP A 235 -20.98 0.94 28.90
N GLY A 236 -19.95 1.79 28.86
CA GLY A 236 -18.69 1.55 28.16
C GLY A 236 -18.57 2.29 26.82
N PRO A 237 -17.47 2.07 26.07
CA PRO A 237 -17.16 2.86 24.88
C PRO A 237 -18.11 2.59 23.72
N ASN A 238 -18.68 3.66 23.16
CA ASN A 238 -19.44 3.59 21.91
C ASN A 238 -18.49 3.75 20.70
N TRP A 239 -17.81 2.66 20.35
CA TRP A 239 -16.88 2.63 19.22
C TRP A 239 -17.51 3.00 17.88
N PRO A 240 -18.72 2.52 17.51
CA PRO A 240 -19.38 3.00 16.30
C PRO A 240 -19.55 4.52 16.26
N ALA A 241 -19.97 5.15 17.37
CA ALA A 241 -20.10 6.61 17.44
C ALA A 241 -18.75 7.34 17.33
N ARG A 242 -17.70 6.81 17.96
CA ARG A 242 -16.32 7.33 17.85
C ARG A 242 -15.80 7.26 16.42
N ILE A 243 -16.02 6.14 15.74
CA ILE A 243 -15.64 5.96 14.33
C ILE A 243 -16.44 6.91 13.45
N ARG A 244 -17.77 7.01 13.62
CA ARG A 244 -18.61 7.99 12.91
C ARG A 244 -18.07 9.41 13.07
N HIS A 245 -17.75 9.81 14.30
CA HIS A 245 -17.23 11.14 14.57
C HIS A 245 -15.88 11.37 13.88
N PHE A 246 -14.95 10.40 13.95
CA PHE A 246 -13.72 10.45 13.17
C PHE A 246 -14.00 10.61 11.67
N MET A 247 -14.96 9.87 11.12
CA MET A 247 -15.29 9.96 9.69
C MET A 247 -15.86 11.33 9.27
N GLN A 248 -16.44 12.08 10.21
CA GLN A 248 -16.89 13.46 9.99
C GLN A 248 -15.73 14.46 10.01
N LEU A 249 -14.68 14.19 10.80
CA LEU A 249 -13.49 15.04 10.92
C LEU A 249 -12.45 14.74 9.82
N ALA A 250 -12.30 13.48 9.45
CA ALA A 250 -11.32 13.00 8.49
C ALA A 250 -11.95 12.99 7.08
N HIS A 251 -11.57 13.98 6.28
CA HIS A 251 -12.01 14.08 4.91
C HIS A 251 -11.13 13.23 4.00
N LEU A 252 -11.75 12.28 3.28
CA LEU A 252 -11.11 11.48 2.22
C LEU A 252 -9.93 10.66 2.80
N SER A 253 -9.09 10.01 2.02
CA SER A 253 -9.35 8.72 1.39
C SER A 253 -8.75 7.63 2.29
N TYR A 254 -9.57 6.72 2.85
CA TYR A 254 -9.08 5.67 3.75
C TYR A 254 -9.95 4.42 3.79
N SER A 255 -9.29 3.29 4.02
CA SER A 255 -9.86 2.04 4.49
C SER A 255 -9.18 1.67 5.81
N LEU A 256 -9.97 1.43 6.86
CA LEU A 256 -9.48 1.09 8.19
C LEU A 256 -9.91 -0.32 8.59
N VAL A 257 -9.01 -1.01 9.29
CA VAL A 257 -9.33 -2.21 10.04
C VAL A 257 -8.88 -1.99 11.49
N ILE A 258 -9.85 -1.93 12.40
CA ILE A 258 -9.65 -1.62 13.81
C ILE A 258 -9.96 -2.87 14.64
N MET A 259 -9.06 -3.28 15.52
CA MET A 259 -9.30 -4.39 16.44
C MET A 259 -9.35 -3.89 17.88
N ILE A 260 -10.45 -4.17 18.55
CA ILE A 260 -10.68 -3.82 19.96
C ILE A 260 -11.29 -5.03 20.66
N LYS A 261 -10.63 -5.48 21.74
CA LYS A 261 -11.08 -6.62 22.57
C LYS A 261 -11.33 -7.89 21.74
N ASP A 262 -12.60 -8.19 21.47
CA ASP A 262 -13.13 -9.38 20.79
C ASP A 262 -13.82 -9.05 19.45
N LYS A 263 -13.63 -7.82 18.95
CA LYS A 263 -14.27 -7.30 17.74
C LYS A 263 -13.26 -6.73 16.76
N ILE A 264 -13.62 -6.80 15.48
CA ILE A 264 -12.94 -6.07 14.40
C ILE A 264 -13.97 -5.13 13.76
N TYR A 265 -13.61 -3.86 13.58
CA TYR A 265 -14.36 -2.92 12.76
C TYR A 265 -13.65 -2.72 11.43
N ALA A 266 -14.41 -2.78 10.34
CA ALA A 266 -13.94 -2.47 9.00
C ALA A 266 -14.67 -1.22 8.51
N VAL A 267 -13.92 -0.22 8.08
CA VAL A 267 -14.44 1.12 7.78
C VAL A 267 -13.94 1.56 6.43
N ARG A 268 -14.83 2.08 5.59
CA ARG A 268 -14.49 2.69 4.31
C ARG A 268 -14.91 4.15 4.30
N ASP A 269 -14.06 5.03 3.80
CA ASP A 269 -14.35 6.46 3.72
C ASP A 269 -15.67 6.75 2.97
N VAL A 270 -16.28 7.91 3.24
CA VAL A 270 -17.61 8.25 2.71
C VAL A 270 -17.67 8.31 1.18
N TYR A 271 -16.54 8.60 0.51
CA TYR A 271 -16.45 8.62 -0.95
C TYR A 271 -16.14 7.24 -1.54
N GLY A 272 -15.76 6.28 -0.70
CA GLY A 272 -15.40 4.92 -1.08
C GLY A 272 -14.11 4.88 -1.90
N ASN A 273 -13.16 5.79 -1.67
CA ASN A 273 -12.00 5.95 -2.55
C ASN A 273 -11.04 4.77 -2.49
N ARG A 274 -10.66 4.32 -1.29
CA ARG A 274 -9.81 3.13 -1.10
C ARG A 274 -10.65 1.86 -1.13
N PRO A 275 -10.13 0.74 -1.68
CA PRO A 275 -10.86 -0.51 -1.71
C PRO A 275 -10.87 -1.18 -0.33
N LEU A 276 -11.99 -1.84 -0.03
CA LEU A 276 -12.14 -2.72 1.13
C LEU A 276 -13.27 -3.71 0.83
N CYS A 277 -13.02 -5.00 1.06
CA CYS A 277 -13.98 -6.06 0.77
C CYS A 277 -14.06 -7.08 1.91
N LEU A 278 -15.21 -7.75 1.97
CA LEU A 278 -15.54 -8.78 2.95
C LEU A 278 -15.50 -10.15 2.30
N GLY A 279 -14.89 -11.10 3.00
CA GLY A 279 -14.86 -12.51 2.65
C GLY A 279 -15.30 -13.39 3.82
N LYS A 280 -15.72 -14.62 3.49
CA LYS A 280 -16.19 -15.63 4.43
C LYS A 280 -15.29 -16.85 4.33
N ILE A 281 -14.65 -17.24 5.43
CA ILE A 281 -13.91 -18.51 5.52
C ILE A 281 -14.95 -19.63 5.61
N VAL A 282 -14.86 -20.56 4.67
CA VAL A 282 -15.78 -21.70 4.57
C VAL A 282 -15.01 -23.00 4.83
N PRO A 283 -15.67 -24.05 5.37
CA PRO A 283 -15.03 -25.35 5.54
C PRO A 283 -14.45 -25.86 4.21
N LEU A 284 -13.26 -26.44 4.25
CA LEU A 284 -12.55 -26.93 3.04
C LEU A 284 -13.37 -27.92 2.20
N ASN A 285 -14.26 -28.68 2.85
CA ASN A 285 -15.12 -29.69 2.20
C ASN A 285 -16.40 -29.11 1.59
N SER A 286 -16.61 -27.79 1.64
CA SER A 286 -17.86 -27.14 1.17
C SER A 286 -18.00 -27.14 -0.36
N GLY A 287 -16.96 -27.51 -1.13
CA GLY A 287 -17.03 -27.64 -2.58
C GLY A 287 -17.50 -26.36 -3.29
N THR A 288 -18.44 -26.51 -4.22
CA THR A 288 -19.06 -25.44 -5.03
C THR A 288 -20.35 -24.87 -4.41
N THR A 289 -20.61 -25.16 -3.13
CA THR A 289 -21.78 -24.62 -2.42
C THR A 289 -21.77 -23.09 -2.52
N LYS A 290 -22.95 -22.49 -2.74
CA LYS A 290 -23.08 -21.02 -2.79
C LYS A 290 -22.54 -20.43 -1.49
N VAL A 291 -21.87 -19.28 -1.59
CA VAL A 291 -21.23 -18.61 -0.45
C VAL A 291 -22.25 -18.30 0.66
N GLU A 292 -23.49 -17.99 0.27
CA GLU A 292 -24.62 -17.71 1.16
C GLU A 292 -24.97 -18.92 2.03
N ASP A 293 -25.02 -20.11 1.43
CA ASP A 293 -25.48 -21.36 2.05
C ASP A 293 -24.40 -22.06 2.89
N ALA A 294 -23.12 -21.75 2.67
CA ALA A 294 -22.01 -22.36 3.42
C ALA A 294 -21.98 -21.86 4.88
N SER A 295 -21.64 -22.71 5.85
CA SER A 295 -21.39 -22.24 7.23
C SER A 295 -20.12 -21.37 7.28
N ALA A 296 -20.12 -20.29 8.06
CA ALA A 296 -18.91 -19.48 8.29
C ALA A 296 -18.04 -20.13 9.39
N GLU A 297 -16.81 -20.50 9.06
CA GLU A 297 -15.79 -20.80 10.08
C GLU A 297 -15.12 -19.50 10.56
N GLY A 298 -15.16 -18.45 9.75
CA GLY A 298 -14.61 -17.13 10.07
C GLY A 298 -14.97 -16.08 9.02
N TRP A 299 -14.60 -14.84 9.31
CA TRP A 299 -14.79 -13.68 8.43
C TRP A 299 -13.48 -12.97 8.23
N VAL A 300 -13.27 -12.45 7.03
CA VAL A 300 -12.08 -11.69 6.66
C VAL A 300 -12.46 -10.37 6.00
N VAL A 301 -11.66 -9.34 6.24
CA VAL A 301 -11.74 -8.06 5.53
C VAL A 301 -10.37 -7.76 4.94
N SER A 302 -10.34 -7.22 3.72
CA SER A 302 -9.10 -7.03 2.97
C SER A 302 -9.22 -5.88 1.99
N SER A 303 -8.12 -5.17 1.72
CA SER A 303 -8.07 -4.20 0.61
C SER A 303 -8.41 -4.82 -0.75
N GLU A 304 -8.11 -6.11 -0.96
CA GLU A 304 -8.41 -6.83 -2.21
C GLU A 304 -8.90 -8.26 -1.97
N SER A 305 -9.71 -8.76 -2.89
CA SER A 305 -10.27 -10.12 -2.86
C SER A 305 -9.28 -11.20 -3.31
N CYS A 306 -8.17 -10.84 -3.96
CA CYS A 306 -7.26 -11.75 -4.64
C CYS A 306 -6.59 -12.78 -3.70
N GLY A 307 -6.50 -12.50 -2.40
CA GLY A 307 -5.98 -13.41 -1.38
C GLY A 307 -7.00 -14.39 -0.78
N PHE A 308 -8.29 -14.25 -1.08
CA PHE A 308 -9.33 -15.02 -0.37
C PHE A 308 -9.27 -16.51 -0.67
N LEU A 309 -9.09 -16.92 -1.92
CA LEU A 309 -9.07 -18.34 -2.28
C LEU A 309 -7.91 -19.10 -1.62
N SER A 310 -6.75 -18.46 -1.47
CA SER A 310 -5.55 -19.07 -0.85
C SER A 310 -5.70 -19.37 0.65
N ILE A 311 -6.68 -18.74 1.32
CA ILE A 311 -6.95 -18.94 2.74
C ILE A 311 -8.28 -19.66 2.99
N GLY A 312 -8.88 -20.26 1.96
CA GLY A 312 -10.18 -20.91 2.07
C GLY A 312 -11.37 -19.94 2.22
N ALA A 313 -11.16 -18.65 1.97
CA ALA A 313 -12.23 -17.66 1.98
C ALA A 313 -12.91 -17.55 0.61
N ARG A 314 -14.16 -17.10 0.64
CA ARG A 314 -14.96 -16.75 -0.54
C ARG A 314 -15.36 -15.28 -0.46
N TYR A 315 -15.30 -14.60 -1.60
CA TYR A 315 -15.75 -13.22 -1.70
C TYR A 315 -17.25 -13.12 -1.40
N VAL A 316 -17.64 -12.12 -0.62
CA VAL A 316 -19.04 -11.87 -0.24
C VAL A 316 -19.52 -10.59 -0.91
N ARG A 317 -18.89 -9.45 -0.57
CA ARG A 317 -19.18 -8.13 -1.16
C ARG A 317 -18.09 -7.12 -0.82
N GLU A 318 -18.15 -5.95 -1.44
CA GLU A 318 -17.42 -4.78 -0.98
C GLU A 318 -18.01 -4.20 0.31
N VAL A 319 -17.17 -3.52 1.08
CA VAL A 319 -17.61 -2.59 2.12
C VAL A 319 -18.11 -1.34 1.41
N GLU A 320 -19.34 -0.91 1.71
CA GLU A 320 -19.96 0.23 1.06
C GLU A 320 -19.27 1.54 1.48
N PRO A 321 -19.28 2.59 0.63
CA PRO A 321 -18.77 3.90 1.02
C PRO A 321 -19.46 4.43 2.27
N GLY A 322 -18.69 4.85 3.27
CA GLY A 322 -19.19 5.34 4.55
C GLY A 322 -19.65 4.25 5.52
N GLU A 323 -19.56 2.98 5.15
CA GLU A 323 -20.01 1.86 5.97
C GLU A 323 -19.04 1.54 7.11
N ILE A 324 -19.61 1.28 8.29
CA ILE A 324 -18.92 0.72 9.44
C ILE A 324 -19.46 -0.69 9.66
N ILE A 325 -18.63 -1.71 9.41
CA ILE A 325 -18.96 -3.11 9.66
C ILE A 325 -18.32 -3.54 10.99
N GLU A 326 -19.10 -4.17 11.85
CA GLU A 326 -18.63 -4.87 13.03
C GLU A 326 -18.56 -6.38 12.74
N LEU A 327 -17.39 -6.98 12.97
CA LEU A 327 -17.17 -8.41 12.90
C LEU A 327 -16.95 -8.97 14.31
N THR A 328 -17.63 -10.07 14.60
CA THR A 328 -17.61 -10.78 15.89
C THR A 328 -17.54 -12.28 15.66
N ARG A 329 -17.35 -13.07 16.74
CA ARG A 329 -17.46 -14.54 16.70
C ARG A 329 -18.82 -15.09 16.23
N ASN A 330 -19.85 -14.24 16.20
CA ASN A 330 -21.20 -14.61 15.77
C ASN A 330 -21.50 -14.24 14.31
N GLY A 331 -20.57 -13.56 13.64
CA GLY A 331 -20.76 -13.04 12.29
C GLY A 331 -20.45 -11.55 12.18
N TYR A 332 -20.85 -10.97 11.05
CA TYR A 332 -20.69 -9.54 10.76
C TYR A 332 -22.04 -8.84 10.67
N ARG A 333 -22.06 -7.53 10.93
CA ARG A 333 -23.20 -6.65 10.65
C ARG A 333 -22.74 -5.24 10.36
N THR A 334 -23.52 -4.52 9.55
CA THR A 334 -23.40 -3.07 9.42
C THR A 334 -23.91 -2.44 10.70
N VAL A 335 -23.06 -1.71 11.42
CA VAL A 335 -23.45 -0.98 12.63
C VAL A 335 -23.77 0.47 12.33
N ASP A 336 -23.23 1.00 11.22
CA ASP A 336 -23.51 2.35 10.82
C ASP A 336 -23.19 2.63 9.34
N ILE A 337 -23.79 3.69 8.80
CA ILE A 337 -23.45 4.26 7.49
C ILE A 337 -23.39 5.79 7.62
N VAL A 338 -22.23 6.36 7.30
CA VAL A 338 -22.02 7.80 7.25
C VAL A 338 -22.26 8.29 5.83
N GLU A 339 -23.24 9.18 5.67
CA GLU A 339 -23.60 9.71 4.35
C GLU A 339 -22.54 10.68 3.81
N ARG A 340 -22.43 10.75 2.48
CA ARG A 340 -21.57 11.74 1.81
C ARG A 340 -22.14 13.15 1.98
N PRO A 341 -21.30 14.17 2.21
CA PRO A 341 -21.73 15.55 2.19
C PRO A 341 -22.34 15.94 0.83
N ASP A 342 -23.35 16.80 0.86
CA ASP A 342 -23.94 17.49 -0.30
C ASP A 342 -24.34 16.59 -1.48
N PHE A 343 -24.72 15.34 -1.21
CA PHE A 343 -25.08 14.34 -2.23
C PHE A 343 -23.98 14.13 -3.30
N LYS A 344 -22.72 14.37 -2.95
CA LYS A 344 -21.59 14.18 -3.87
C LYS A 344 -21.52 12.73 -4.37
N LYS A 345 -21.03 12.58 -5.60
CA LYS A 345 -20.81 11.27 -6.23
C LYS A 345 -19.74 10.48 -5.47
N MET A 346 -19.80 9.16 -5.59
CA MET A 346 -18.69 8.31 -5.18
C MET A 346 -17.43 8.69 -5.96
N ALA A 347 -16.28 8.41 -5.37
CA ALA A 347 -15.00 8.71 -6.00
C ALA A 347 -14.04 7.54 -5.81
N PHE A 348 -14.44 6.34 -6.22
CA PHE A 348 -13.54 5.16 -6.18
C PHE A 348 -12.29 5.43 -7.00
N CYS A 349 -11.10 5.10 -6.48
CA CYS A 349 -9.86 5.46 -7.16
C CYS A 349 -9.74 4.73 -8.52
N ILE A 350 -9.76 5.47 -9.63
CA ILE A 350 -9.67 4.86 -10.97
C ILE A 350 -8.33 4.16 -11.19
N PHE A 351 -7.29 4.60 -10.49
CA PHE A 351 -5.93 4.08 -10.62
C PHE A 351 -5.76 2.68 -10.00
N GLU A 352 -6.70 2.25 -9.15
CA GLU A 352 -6.80 0.85 -8.71
C GLU A 352 -7.03 -0.09 -9.90
N TYR A 353 -7.86 0.33 -10.87
CA TYR A 353 -8.05 -0.41 -12.12
C TYR A 353 -6.85 -0.29 -13.06
N VAL A 354 -6.25 0.90 -13.18
CA VAL A 354 -5.14 1.15 -14.12
C VAL A 354 -3.91 0.30 -13.76
N TYR A 355 -3.48 0.35 -12.49
CA TYR A 355 -2.17 -0.17 -12.11
C TYR A 355 -2.15 -0.93 -10.78
N PHE A 356 -2.70 -0.34 -9.70
CA PHE A 356 -2.38 -0.77 -8.34
C PHE A 356 -2.86 -2.16 -7.98
N ALA A 357 -4.11 -2.48 -8.28
CA ALA A 357 -4.67 -3.76 -7.88
C ALA A 357 -4.14 -4.90 -8.73
N ARG A 358 -4.17 -6.10 -8.15
CA ARG A 358 -3.86 -7.33 -8.85
C ARG A 358 -4.98 -7.65 -9.85
N GLY A 359 -4.62 -8.25 -10.99
CA GLY A 359 -5.58 -8.48 -12.08
C GLY A 359 -6.78 -9.36 -11.71
N ASP A 360 -6.61 -10.28 -10.77
CA ASP A 360 -7.63 -11.20 -10.27
C ASP A 360 -8.47 -10.65 -9.10
N SER A 361 -8.28 -9.38 -8.72
CA SER A 361 -9.16 -8.69 -7.76
C SER A 361 -10.48 -8.29 -8.39
N ILE A 362 -11.51 -8.25 -7.54
CA ILE A 362 -12.87 -7.85 -7.91
C ILE A 362 -13.20 -6.52 -7.23
N PHE A 363 -13.56 -5.52 -8.03
CA PHE A 363 -14.09 -4.24 -7.59
C PHE A 363 -15.33 -3.90 -8.39
N GLU A 364 -16.35 -3.34 -7.76
CA GLU A 364 -17.61 -2.93 -8.39
C GLU A 364 -18.24 -4.04 -9.24
N GLY A 365 -18.14 -5.29 -8.78
CA GLY A 365 -18.65 -6.49 -9.46
C GLY A 365 -17.82 -6.98 -10.65
N GLN A 366 -16.69 -6.36 -10.95
CA GLN A 366 -15.86 -6.68 -12.11
C GLN A 366 -14.42 -7.01 -11.75
N MET A 367 -13.83 -7.95 -12.48
CA MET A 367 -12.43 -8.32 -12.34
C MET A 367 -11.53 -7.25 -12.97
N VAL A 368 -10.48 -6.82 -12.26
CA VAL A 368 -9.52 -5.79 -12.72
C VAL A 368 -8.91 -6.14 -14.09
N TYR A 369 -8.55 -7.41 -14.31
CA TYR A 369 -8.02 -7.90 -15.58
C TYR A 369 -8.99 -7.62 -16.74
N SER A 370 -10.28 -7.85 -16.54
CA SER A 370 -11.31 -7.63 -17.56
C SER A 370 -11.45 -6.16 -17.91
N VAL A 371 -11.34 -5.27 -16.92
CA VAL A 371 -11.35 -3.81 -17.12
C VAL A 371 -10.12 -3.37 -17.92
N ARG A 372 -8.92 -3.81 -17.53
CA ARG A 372 -7.69 -3.51 -18.28
C ARG A 372 -7.74 -3.98 -19.73
N MET A 373 -8.33 -5.16 -19.98
CA MET A 373 -8.61 -5.61 -21.35
C MET A 373 -9.54 -4.64 -22.11
N GLN A 374 -10.58 -4.08 -21.47
CA GLN A 374 -11.42 -3.07 -22.14
C GLN A 374 -10.66 -1.77 -22.40
N CYS A 375 -9.78 -1.33 -21.48
CA CYS A 375 -8.92 -0.18 -21.71
C CYS A 375 -8.06 -0.38 -22.97
N GLY A 376 -7.47 -1.57 -23.13
CA GLY A 376 -6.72 -1.94 -24.33
C GLY A 376 -7.53 -1.91 -25.62
N ARG A 377 -8.76 -2.42 -25.59
CA ARG A 377 -9.68 -2.35 -26.75
C ARG A 377 -10.04 -0.91 -27.09
N GLN A 378 -10.36 -0.11 -26.08
CA GLN A 378 -10.71 1.29 -26.28
C GLN A 378 -9.51 2.08 -26.84
N LEU A 379 -8.30 1.80 -26.36
CA LEU A 379 -7.05 2.37 -26.87
C LEU A 379 -6.78 2.01 -28.34
N ALA A 380 -7.09 0.78 -28.77
CA ALA A 380 -6.97 0.39 -30.18
C ALA A 380 -7.95 1.13 -31.10
N ARG A 381 -9.13 1.52 -30.59
CA ARG A 381 -10.11 2.33 -31.33
C ARG A 381 -9.68 3.79 -31.44
N GLU A 382 -9.09 4.33 -30.38
CA GLU A 382 -8.67 5.73 -30.31
C GLU A 382 -7.35 5.99 -31.02
N ALA A 383 -6.40 5.04 -30.96
CA ALA A 383 -5.05 5.22 -31.45
C ALA A 383 -4.54 4.02 -32.29
N PRO A 384 -5.25 3.63 -33.37
CA PRO A 384 -4.84 2.51 -34.22
C PRO A 384 -3.50 2.77 -34.91
N ILE A 385 -2.76 1.70 -35.23
CA ILE A 385 -1.51 1.79 -36.01
C ILE A 385 -1.28 0.50 -36.78
N LYS A 386 -0.66 0.61 -37.95
CA LYS A 386 -0.20 -0.56 -38.72
C LYS A 386 1.13 -1.03 -38.14
N ALA A 387 1.14 -2.23 -37.59
CA ALA A 387 2.30 -2.90 -37.03
C ALA A 387 2.20 -4.41 -37.32
N ASP A 388 3.21 -5.17 -36.92
CA ASP A 388 3.25 -6.62 -37.16
C ASP A 388 2.78 -7.40 -35.92
N ILE A 389 3.14 -6.93 -34.72
CA ILE A 389 2.75 -7.57 -33.45
C ILE A 389 2.44 -6.55 -32.35
N VAL A 390 1.66 -6.98 -31.36
CA VAL A 390 1.38 -6.26 -30.12
C VAL A 390 2.08 -6.99 -28.96
N SER A 391 2.69 -6.24 -28.06
CA SER A 391 3.25 -6.78 -26.82
C SER A 391 3.01 -5.80 -25.67
N SER A 392 3.29 -6.23 -24.44
CA SER A 392 3.25 -5.38 -23.25
C SER A 392 4.62 -5.16 -22.64
N VAL A 393 4.76 -4.09 -21.86
CA VAL A 393 5.70 -4.03 -20.74
C VAL A 393 5.12 -4.86 -19.58
N PRO A 394 5.75 -5.99 -19.18
CA PRO A 394 5.18 -6.86 -18.16
C PRO A 394 5.27 -6.25 -16.74
N GLU A 395 4.31 -6.46 -15.86
CA GLU A 395 3.16 -7.39 -15.97
C GLU A 395 1.79 -6.69 -16.07
N SER A 396 1.68 -5.44 -15.59
CA SER A 396 0.44 -4.68 -15.50
C SER A 396 -0.16 -4.34 -16.88
N GLY A 397 0.68 -4.05 -17.88
CA GLY A 397 0.26 -3.74 -19.25
C GLY A 397 -0.26 -4.95 -20.05
N THR A 398 -0.06 -6.18 -19.59
CA THR A 398 -0.36 -7.40 -20.37
C THR A 398 -1.84 -7.58 -20.67
N ALA A 399 -2.72 -7.29 -19.71
CA ALA A 399 -4.17 -7.36 -19.96
C ALA A 399 -4.62 -6.36 -21.03
N ALA A 400 -4.11 -5.12 -20.96
CA ALA A 400 -4.39 -4.11 -21.97
C ALA A 400 -3.83 -4.50 -23.35
N ALA A 401 -2.65 -5.12 -23.41
CA ALA A 401 -2.10 -5.64 -24.66
C ALA A 401 -2.96 -6.72 -25.31
N HIS A 402 -3.48 -7.67 -24.52
CA HIS A 402 -4.44 -8.64 -25.04
C HIS A 402 -5.72 -7.97 -25.55
N GLY A 403 -6.19 -6.93 -24.86
CA GLY A 403 -7.33 -6.12 -25.30
C GLY A 403 -7.08 -5.44 -26.64
N TYR A 404 -5.94 -4.76 -26.76
CA TYR A 404 -5.53 -4.03 -27.97
C TYR A 404 -5.34 -4.98 -29.14
N ALA A 405 -4.64 -6.11 -28.95
CA ALA A 405 -4.43 -7.13 -29.97
C ALA A 405 -5.75 -7.67 -30.53
N LYS A 406 -6.69 -8.03 -29.64
CA LYS A 406 -8.01 -8.54 -30.04
C LYS A 406 -8.84 -7.52 -30.83
N GLU A 407 -8.77 -6.24 -30.46
CA GLU A 407 -9.53 -5.20 -31.17
C GLU A 407 -8.89 -4.82 -32.51
N SER A 408 -7.56 -4.73 -32.55
CA SER A 408 -6.81 -4.36 -33.77
C SER A 408 -6.65 -5.51 -34.76
N GLY A 409 -6.88 -6.75 -34.34
CA GLY A 409 -6.64 -7.96 -35.14
C GLY A 409 -5.16 -8.34 -35.28
N LEU A 410 -4.27 -7.70 -34.52
CA LEU A 410 -2.84 -8.02 -34.49
C LEU A 410 -2.56 -9.21 -33.55
N GLU A 411 -1.52 -9.97 -33.86
CA GLU A 411 -1.05 -11.05 -32.98
C GLU A 411 -0.41 -10.46 -31.72
N PHE A 412 -0.74 -11.03 -30.56
CA PHE A 412 -0.01 -10.76 -29.32
C PHE A 412 1.17 -11.73 -29.20
N ALA A 413 2.37 -11.20 -29.01
CA ALA A 413 3.56 -12.00 -28.73
C ALA A 413 4.38 -11.34 -27.62
N GLU A 414 4.95 -12.14 -26.72
CA GLU A 414 5.87 -11.61 -25.71
C GLU A 414 7.18 -11.17 -26.36
N VAL A 415 7.60 -9.94 -26.10
CA VAL A 415 8.90 -9.42 -26.57
C VAL A 415 9.90 -9.15 -25.43
N LEU A 416 9.41 -9.16 -24.19
CA LEU A 416 10.17 -8.90 -22.99
C LEU A 416 9.95 -10.02 -21.97
N CYS A 417 11.04 -10.58 -21.46
CA CYS A 417 11.02 -11.46 -20.30
C CYS A 417 11.43 -10.66 -19.05
N LYS A 418 10.51 -10.53 -18.09
CA LYS A 418 10.78 -9.87 -16.81
C LYS A 418 11.57 -10.81 -15.89
N ASN A 419 12.69 -10.32 -15.37
CA ASN A 419 13.48 -11.06 -14.40
C ASN A 419 12.81 -11.02 -13.02
N ARG A 420 12.25 -12.18 -12.62
CA ARG A 420 11.47 -12.33 -11.38
C ARG A 420 12.31 -12.26 -10.10
N TYR A 421 13.62 -12.40 -10.21
CA TYR A 421 14.54 -12.45 -9.06
C TYR A 421 15.26 -11.12 -8.79
N VAL A 422 14.85 -10.04 -9.48
CA VAL A 422 15.41 -8.71 -9.26
C VAL A 422 14.67 -8.04 -8.09
N GLY A 423 15.33 -8.01 -6.93
CA GLY A 423 14.87 -7.20 -5.79
C GLY A 423 15.00 -5.69 -6.06
N ARG A 424 14.57 -4.86 -5.08
CA ARG A 424 14.83 -3.41 -5.13
C ARG A 424 16.33 -3.19 -5.31
N THR A 425 16.72 -2.52 -6.39
CA THR A 425 18.11 -2.13 -6.61
C THR A 425 18.52 -1.15 -5.51
N PHE A 426 19.54 -1.51 -4.72
CA PHE A 426 20.24 -0.60 -3.81
C PHE A 426 20.61 0.71 -4.52
N ILE A 427 20.71 1.82 -3.77
CA ILE A 427 21.18 3.12 -4.28
C ILE A 427 22.43 2.90 -5.14
N GLN A 428 22.28 3.08 -6.45
CA GLN A 428 23.39 2.84 -7.37
C GLN A 428 24.20 4.13 -7.49
N PRO A 429 25.51 4.10 -7.20
CA PRO A 429 26.34 5.30 -7.06
C PRO A 429 26.60 6.06 -8.38
N SER A 430 26.14 5.56 -9.53
CA SER A 430 26.32 6.24 -10.82
C SER A 430 25.11 6.17 -11.73
N ASN A 431 24.88 7.24 -12.50
CA ASN A 431 23.85 7.31 -13.55
C ASN A 431 24.02 6.20 -14.61
N ARG A 432 25.26 5.77 -14.89
CA ARG A 432 25.55 4.66 -15.80
C ARG A 432 25.01 3.33 -15.28
N LEU A 433 25.24 3.01 -14.01
CA LEU A 433 24.69 1.79 -13.39
C LEU A 433 23.16 1.85 -13.37
N ARG A 434 22.58 3.03 -13.09
CA ARG A 434 21.13 3.24 -13.08
C ARG A 434 20.49 2.98 -14.44
N GLN A 435 21.13 3.38 -15.53
CA GLN A 435 20.71 3.06 -16.90
C GLN A 435 20.83 1.56 -17.22
N LEU A 436 21.87 0.88 -16.73
CA LEU A 436 22.01 -0.58 -16.81
C LEU A 436 20.98 -1.34 -15.95
N GLY A 437 20.33 -0.66 -15.01
CA GLY A 437 19.30 -1.23 -14.14
C GLY A 437 18.05 -1.73 -14.87
N VAL A 438 17.72 -1.17 -16.04
CA VAL A 438 16.59 -1.66 -16.85
C VAL A 438 16.93 -2.97 -17.56
N ALA A 439 18.15 -3.09 -18.10
CA ALA A 439 18.65 -4.36 -18.67
C ALA A 439 18.78 -5.48 -17.62
N LYS A 440 18.88 -5.14 -16.33
CA LYS A 440 18.78 -6.13 -15.24
C LYS A 440 17.35 -6.64 -15.06
N LYS A 441 16.34 -5.79 -15.28
CA LYS A 441 14.91 -6.08 -15.05
C LYS A 441 14.27 -6.83 -16.21
N PHE A 442 14.68 -6.57 -17.44
CA PHE A 442 14.09 -7.16 -18.63
C PHE A 442 15.15 -7.70 -19.59
N GLY A 443 14.89 -8.88 -20.15
CA GLY A 443 15.58 -9.40 -21.34
C GLY A 443 14.67 -9.31 -22.56
N ALA A 444 15.21 -8.91 -23.72
CA ALA A 444 14.47 -8.97 -24.98
C ALA A 444 14.47 -10.38 -25.55
N LEU A 445 13.33 -10.80 -26.09
CA LEU A 445 13.17 -12.05 -26.83
C LEU A 445 13.48 -11.78 -28.31
N SER A 446 14.76 -11.77 -28.68
CA SER A 446 15.22 -11.29 -29.98
C SER A 446 14.55 -11.98 -31.18
N GLU A 447 14.23 -13.27 -31.09
CA GLU A 447 13.51 -14.00 -32.14
C GLU A 447 12.12 -13.42 -32.42
N ASN A 448 11.43 -12.95 -31.38
CA ASN A 448 10.10 -12.36 -31.51
C ASN A 448 10.15 -10.90 -31.98
N VAL A 449 11.33 -10.25 -31.86
CA VAL A 449 11.53 -8.82 -32.08
C VAL A 449 12.15 -8.51 -33.45
N ALA A 450 13.10 -9.33 -33.91
CA ALA A 450 13.92 -9.03 -35.07
C ALA A 450 13.09 -8.84 -36.35
N GLY A 451 13.26 -7.68 -37.00
CA GLY A 451 12.59 -7.33 -38.26
C GLY A 451 11.10 -6.98 -38.12
N LYS A 452 10.58 -6.82 -36.90
CA LYS A 452 9.17 -6.51 -36.64
C LYS A 452 8.92 -5.04 -36.29
N ARG A 453 7.74 -4.55 -36.66
CA ARG A 453 7.14 -3.31 -36.15
C ARG A 453 6.24 -3.65 -34.97
N LEU A 454 6.51 -3.05 -33.83
CA LEU A 454 5.92 -3.41 -32.55
C LEU A 454 4.93 -2.34 -32.08
N VAL A 455 3.76 -2.77 -31.58
CA VAL A 455 2.97 -1.94 -30.65
C VAL A 455 3.31 -2.38 -29.23
N LEU A 456 3.97 -1.52 -28.47
CA LEU A 456 4.33 -1.78 -27.08
C LEU A 456 3.33 -1.09 -26.14
N ILE A 457 2.54 -1.88 -25.43
CA ILE A 457 1.56 -1.39 -24.46
C ILE A 457 2.19 -1.26 -23.08
N ASP A 458 2.04 -0.11 -22.45
CA ASP A 458 2.37 0.12 -21.04
C ASP A 458 1.12 0.58 -20.28
N ASP A 459 1.09 0.43 -18.95
CA ASP A 459 -0.06 0.87 -18.15
C ASP A 459 -0.12 2.38 -18.00
N SER A 460 1.01 3.02 -17.72
CA SER A 460 1.13 4.44 -17.39
C SER A 460 2.56 4.94 -17.60
N ILE A 461 2.72 6.25 -17.78
CA ILE A 461 4.05 6.90 -17.84
C ILE A 461 4.04 8.09 -16.89
N VAL A 462 4.84 8.00 -15.82
CA VAL A 462 4.94 9.05 -14.78
C VAL A 462 6.10 10.01 -15.05
N ARG A 463 7.35 9.51 -14.96
CA ARG A 463 8.58 10.31 -15.15
C ARG A 463 9.28 10.03 -16.50
N GLY A 464 8.82 9.02 -17.25
CA GLY A 464 9.41 8.64 -18.56
C GLY A 464 10.78 7.94 -18.52
N ASN A 465 11.36 7.69 -17.34
CA ASN A 465 12.72 7.16 -17.21
C ASN A 465 12.88 5.66 -17.56
N THR A 466 11.78 4.89 -17.55
CA THR A 466 11.80 3.43 -17.76
C THR A 466 11.59 3.06 -19.23
N ILE A 467 10.67 3.73 -19.92
CA ILE A 467 10.23 3.34 -21.27
C ILE A 467 11.32 3.53 -22.33
N GLY A 468 12.13 4.61 -22.25
CA GLY A 468 13.21 4.87 -23.21
C GLY A 468 14.26 3.75 -23.26
N PRO A 469 14.82 3.32 -22.11
CA PRO A 469 15.71 2.16 -22.07
C PRO A 469 15.08 0.85 -22.57
N ILE A 470 13.77 0.64 -22.37
CA ILE A 470 13.06 -0.54 -22.91
C ILE A 470 13.00 -0.47 -24.44
N ILE A 471 12.63 0.68 -25.01
CA ILE A 471 12.60 0.86 -26.47
C ILE A 471 14.00 0.64 -27.06
N LYS A 472 15.03 1.18 -26.42
CA LYS A 472 16.42 0.96 -26.82
C LYS A 472 16.76 -0.53 -26.83
N LEU A 473 16.42 -1.26 -25.77
CA LEU A 473 16.65 -2.71 -25.69
C LEU A 473 15.97 -3.46 -26.84
N LEU A 474 14.74 -3.10 -27.20
CA LEU A 474 14.01 -3.72 -28.30
C LEU A 474 14.61 -3.38 -29.68
N ARG A 475 15.06 -2.14 -29.88
CA ARG A 475 15.77 -1.77 -31.12
C ARG A 475 17.12 -2.47 -31.23
N ASP A 476 17.87 -2.56 -30.14
CA ASP A 476 19.14 -3.30 -30.10
C ASP A 476 18.91 -4.81 -30.38
N ALA A 477 17.72 -5.35 -30.09
CA ALA A 477 17.28 -6.70 -30.44
C ALA A 477 16.70 -6.84 -31.87
N GLY A 478 16.65 -5.76 -32.65
CA GLY A 478 16.29 -5.78 -34.07
C GLY A 478 14.89 -5.27 -34.43
N ALA A 479 14.18 -4.57 -33.53
CA ALA A 479 12.89 -3.95 -33.86
C ALA A 479 13.04 -2.85 -34.93
N VAL A 480 12.19 -2.88 -35.95
CA VAL A 480 12.17 -1.88 -37.05
C VAL A 480 11.47 -0.60 -36.59
N GLU A 481 10.30 -0.75 -35.98
CA GLU A 481 9.50 0.34 -35.39
C GLU A 481 8.99 -0.09 -34.01
N VAL A 482 8.87 0.86 -33.10
CA VAL A 482 8.30 0.71 -31.76
C VAL A 482 7.30 1.84 -31.53
N HIS A 483 6.02 1.50 -31.60
CA HIS A 483 4.89 2.37 -31.32
C HIS A 483 4.40 2.14 -29.89
N VAL A 484 4.55 3.14 -29.02
CA VAL A 484 4.08 3.05 -27.64
C VAL A 484 2.59 3.40 -27.58
N ARG A 485 1.84 2.63 -26.80
CA ARG A 485 0.46 2.94 -26.44
C ARG A 485 0.28 2.78 -24.94
N VAL A 486 -0.25 3.80 -24.28
CA VAL A 486 -0.39 3.83 -22.83
C VAL A 486 -1.85 3.59 -22.47
N ALA A 487 -2.13 2.57 -21.66
CA ALA A 487 -3.48 2.15 -21.27
C ALA A 487 -4.14 3.04 -20.19
N SER A 488 -3.59 4.23 -19.98
CA SER A 488 -4.13 5.30 -19.15
C SER A 488 -3.96 6.65 -19.87
N PRO A 489 -4.72 7.67 -19.45
CA PRO A 489 -4.43 9.06 -19.79
C PRO A 489 -3.10 9.53 -19.19
N PRO A 490 -2.54 10.63 -19.70
CA PRO A 490 -1.35 11.25 -19.10
C PRO A 490 -1.65 11.70 -17.66
N LEU A 491 -0.72 11.44 -16.75
CA LEU A 491 -0.81 11.93 -15.37
C LEU A 491 -0.33 13.37 -15.35
N GLN A 492 -1.23 14.29 -15.04
CA GLN A 492 -0.96 15.73 -15.05
C GLN A 492 -0.99 16.34 -13.65
N TYR A 493 -1.54 15.64 -12.66
CA TYR A 493 -1.69 16.18 -11.32
C TYR A 493 -1.16 15.19 -10.27
N PRO A 494 -0.59 15.69 -9.16
CA PRO A 494 -0.30 14.85 -7.99
C PRO A 494 -1.59 14.19 -7.48
N CYS A 495 -1.49 13.25 -6.54
CA CYS A 495 -2.67 12.66 -5.93
C CYS A 495 -2.71 13.01 -4.46
N TYR A 496 -3.75 13.74 -4.05
CA TYR A 496 -4.08 14.01 -2.65
C TYR A 496 -5.16 13.07 -2.12
N MET A 497 -5.26 11.89 -2.70
CA MET A 497 -6.24 10.87 -2.30
C MET A 497 -5.54 9.60 -1.80
N GLY A 498 -4.23 9.65 -1.53
CA GLY A 498 -3.45 8.50 -1.05
C GLY A 498 -2.88 7.61 -2.16
N ILE A 499 -2.31 8.18 -3.23
CA ILE A 499 -1.41 7.44 -4.13
C ILE A 499 -0.16 8.29 -4.29
N ASN A 500 1.02 7.67 -4.23
CA ASN A 500 2.28 8.38 -4.42
C ASN A 500 2.47 8.78 -5.90
N ILE A 501 1.89 9.91 -6.27
CA ILE A 501 2.13 10.58 -7.55
C ILE A 501 3.08 11.75 -7.29
N PRO A 502 4.19 11.85 -8.05
CA PRO A 502 5.13 12.96 -7.98
C PRO A 502 4.50 14.35 -8.10
N THR A 503 5.28 15.40 -7.80
CA THR A 503 4.81 16.79 -7.95
C THR A 503 4.47 17.11 -9.40
N HIS A 504 3.72 18.19 -9.59
CA HIS A 504 3.28 18.63 -10.91
C HIS A 504 4.48 18.85 -11.87
N GLU A 505 5.60 19.36 -11.38
CA GLU A 505 6.82 19.62 -12.15
C GLU A 505 7.56 18.33 -12.50
N GLU A 506 7.50 17.30 -11.64
CA GLU A 506 8.16 16.01 -11.87
C GLU A 506 7.42 15.13 -12.89
N LEU A 507 6.16 15.44 -13.19
CA LEU A 507 5.33 14.69 -14.15
C LEU A 507 5.71 15.03 -15.59
N ILE A 508 6.08 14.00 -16.36
CA ILE A 508 6.58 14.21 -17.73
C ILE A 508 5.53 14.80 -18.67
N ALA A 509 4.26 14.51 -18.43
CA ALA A 509 3.15 14.99 -19.25
C ALA A 509 2.93 16.51 -19.13
N ASN A 510 3.42 17.14 -18.05
CA ASN A 510 3.36 18.60 -17.87
C ASN A 510 4.55 19.30 -18.53
N GLN A 511 5.62 18.56 -18.84
CA GLN A 511 6.80 19.09 -19.49
C GLN A 511 6.73 18.94 -21.02
N MET A 512 6.07 17.89 -21.52
CA MET A 512 6.13 17.48 -22.92
C MET A 512 4.81 16.85 -23.38
N ASN A 513 4.41 17.16 -24.61
CA ASN A 513 3.30 16.44 -25.26
C ASN A 513 3.74 15.05 -25.76
N ASN A 514 2.77 14.23 -26.17
CA ASN A 514 2.97 12.86 -26.66
C ASN A 514 4.02 12.75 -27.80
N VAL A 515 4.01 13.68 -28.77
CA VAL A 515 4.96 13.70 -29.89
C VAL A 515 6.38 14.00 -29.43
N GLN A 516 6.53 15.00 -28.55
CA GLN A 516 7.82 15.36 -27.96
C GLN A 516 8.36 14.21 -27.09
N LEU A 517 7.49 13.57 -26.31
CA LEU A 517 7.85 12.44 -25.48
C LEU A 517 8.29 11.25 -26.32
N ALA A 518 7.57 10.91 -27.40
CA ALA A 518 7.96 9.85 -28.33
C ALA A 518 9.39 10.03 -28.83
N ARG A 519 9.73 11.24 -29.28
CA ARG A 519 11.09 11.59 -29.74
C ARG A 519 12.12 11.46 -28.61
N LYS A 520 11.80 11.94 -27.41
CA LYS A 520 12.69 11.86 -26.24
C LYS A 520 13.03 10.42 -25.84
N VAL A 521 12.05 9.50 -25.93
CA VAL A 521 12.22 8.11 -25.53
C VAL A 521 12.67 7.18 -26.67
N GLY A 522 12.71 7.69 -27.91
CA GLY A 522 13.14 6.93 -29.10
C GLY A 522 12.04 6.07 -29.75
N ALA A 523 10.77 6.32 -29.41
CA ALA A 523 9.62 5.67 -30.04
C ALA A 523 9.26 6.33 -31.38
N ASP A 524 8.72 5.56 -32.33
CA ASP A 524 8.23 6.10 -33.61
C ASP A 524 6.90 6.85 -33.44
N SER A 525 6.08 6.40 -32.49
CA SER A 525 4.87 7.11 -32.06
C SER A 525 4.55 6.78 -30.61
N LEU A 526 3.86 7.67 -29.92
CA LEU A 526 3.34 7.44 -28.57
C LEU A 526 1.96 8.04 -28.48
N GLU A 527 0.98 7.26 -28.03
CA GLU A 527 -0.38 7.73 -27.78
C GLU A 527 -0.91 7.22 -26.44
N TYR A 528 -1.76 8.03 -25.80
CA TYR A 528 -2.41 7.72 -24.54
C TYR A 528 -3.89 7.38 -24.77
N LEU A 529 -4.45 6.57 -23.89
CA LEU A 529 -5.90 6.43 -23.78
C LEU A 529 -6.49 7.77 -23.30
N SER A 530 -7.61 8.23 -23.87
CA SER A 530 -8.28 9.44 -23.39
C SER A 530 -8.93 9.23 -22.01
N VAL A 531 -9.19 10.32 -21.28
CA VAL A 531 -9.90 10.25 -19.98
C VAL A 531 -11.30 9.68 -20.18
N GLU A 532 -11.99 10.12 -21.22
CA GLU A 532 -13.31 9.63 -21.62
C GLU A 532 -13.25 8.14 -21.98
N GLY A 533 -12.20 7.72 -22.70
CA GLY A 533 -11.94 6.33 -23.04
C GLY A 533 -11.73 5.44 -21.82
N LEU A 534 -10.94 5.90 -20.85
CA LEU A 534 -10.72 5.19 -19.59
C LEU A 534 -12.02 5.07 -18.78
N VAL A 535 -12.75 6.17 -18.59
CA VAL A 535 -14.02 6.18 -17.86
C VAL A 535 -15.05 5.27 -18.54
N LYS A 536 -15.11 5.28 -19.87
CA LYS A 536 -15.97 4.39 -20.65
C LYS A 536 -15.59 2.92 -20.46
N ALA A 537 -14.31 2.59 -20.50
CA ALA A 537 -13.83 1.22 -20.32
C ALA A 537 -14.15 0.66 -18.93
N VAL A 538 -13.95 1.46 -17.88
CA VAL A 538 -14.24 1.08 -16.49
C VAL A 538 -15.74 0.90 -16.25
N ASN A 539 -16.60 1.67 -16.94
CA ASN A 539 -18.05 1.60 -16.75
C ASN A 539 -18.76 0.56 -17.64
N LEU A 540 -18.07 -0.07 -18.60
CA LEU A 540 -18.70 -0.90 -19.63
C LEU A 540 -19.47 -2.11 -19.08
N ASN A 541 -18.89 -2.84 -18.13
CA ASN A 541 -19.43 -4.10 -17.61
C ASN A 541 -20.01 -3.97 -16.19
N ARG A 542 -20.20 -2.74 -15.71
CA ARG A 542 -20.84 -2.52 -14.43
C ARG A 542 -22.33 -2.82 -14.60
N GLU A 543 -22.88 -3.61 -13.67
CA GLU A 543 -24.34 -3.69 -13.55
C GLU A 543 -24.91 -2.28 -13.41
N ALA A 544 -26.15 -2.07 -13.88
CA ALA A 544 -26.83 -0.77 -13.88
C ALA A 544 -27.01 -0.26 -12.44
N MET A 545 -25.94 0.27 -11.86
CA MET A 545 -25.93 0.91 -10.57
C MET A 545 -26.65 2.24 -10.70
N ASN A 546 -27.35 2.63 -9.64
CA ASN A 546 -27.92 3.95 -9.52
C ASN A 546 -26.81 4.99 -9.81
N PRO A 547 -27.03 5.98 -10.70
CA PRO A 547 -26.02 7.00 -11.02
C PRO A 547 -25.46 7.73 -9.77
N SER A 548 -26.25 7.85 -8.70
CA SER A 548 -25.83 8.41 -7.39
C SER A 548 -24.87 7.50 -6.59
N LYS A 549 -24.81 6.21 -6.95
CA LYS A 549 -23.89 5.19 -6.44
C LYS A 549 -22.82 4.83 -7.49
N SER A 550 -22.48 5.76 -8.37
CA SER A 550 -21.44 5.55 -9.38
C SER A 550 -20.53 6.77 -9.43
N GLY A 551 -19.23 6.54 -9.54
CA GLY A 551 -18.25 7.59 -9.75
C GLY A 551 -16.84 7.15 -9.41
N HIS A 552 -15.90 7.66 -10.20
CA HIS A 552 -14.47 7.37 -10.06
C HIS A 552 -13.72 8.67 -9.83
N CYS A 553 -12.74 8.64 -8.94
CA CYS A 553 -11.78 9.72 -8.80
C CYS A 553 -10.81 9.68 -9.98
N THR A 554 -10.80 10.75 -10.78
CA THR A 554 -9.86 10.98 -11.90
C THR A 554 -8.93 12.15 -11.63
N ALA A 555 -8.80 12.59 -10.37
CA ALA A 555 -8.13 13.84 -10.03
C ALA A 555 -6.67 13.92 -10.51
N CYS A 556 -5.93 12.81 -10.49
CA CYS A 556 -4.56 12.76 -11.02
C CYS A 556 -4.46 12.97 -12.55
N LEU A 557 -5.59 12.88 -13.24
CA LEU A 557 -5.73 13.02 -14.70
C LEU A 557 -6.39 14.36 -15.07
N THR A 558 -7.36 14.84 -14.26
CA THR A 558 -8.20 16.01 -14.58
C THR A 558 -8.00 17.21 -13.67
N GLY A 559 -7.36 17.05 -12.51
CA GLY A 559 -7.22 18.09 -11.49
C GLY A 559 -8.48 18.33 -10.66
N GLU A 560 -9.57 17.60 -10.93
CA GLU A 560 -10.86 17.74 -10.25
C GLU A 560 -10.93 16.80 -9.03
N TYR A 561 -10.72 17.36 -7.83
CA TYR A 561 -10.79 16.61 -6.57
C TYR A 561 -12.23 16.58 -6.01
N PRO A 562 -12.75 15.42 -5.55
CA PRO A 562 -14.12 15.30 -5.04
C PRO A 562 -14.48 16.25 -3.89
N GLY A 563 -13.49 16.62 -3.07
CA GLY A 563 -13.61 17.59 -1.98
C GLY A 563 -13.10 18.99 -2.28
N GLY A 564 -12.60 19.25 -3.49
CA GLY A 564 -11.66 20.35 -3.73
C GLY A 564 -10.29 20.07 -3.10
N LEU A 565 -9.34 20.98 -3.33
CA LEU A 565 -8.11 21.03 -2.54
C LEU A 565 -8.37 21.90 -1.31
N PRO A 566 -7.88 21.53 -0.12
CA PRO A 566 -7.78 22.46 0.99
C PRO A 566 -6.99 23.71 0.58
N ASP A 567 -7.37 24.88 1.10
CA ASP A 567 -6.71 26.17 0.81
C ASP A 567 -5.21 26.17 1.16
N GLU A 568 -4.79 25.29 2.08
CA GLU A 568 -3.39 25.11 2.49
C GLU A 568 -2.55 24.28 1.50
N LEU A 569 -3.18 23.57 0.53
CA LEU A 569 -2.47 22.83 -0.51
C LEU A 569 -2.36 23.70 -1.78
N SER A 570 -1.21 24.35 -1.95
CA SER A 570 -0.85 25.02 -3.21
C SER A 570 -0.25 24.03 -4.21
N TRP A 571 -0.51 24.26 -5.50
CA TRP A 571 0.10 23.53 -6.61
C TRP A 571 1.62 23.64 -6.64
#